data_AF-A0A9E7RUQ7-F1
#
_entry.id   AF-A0A9E7RUQ7-F1
#
_cell.length_a   1.000
_cell.length_b   1.000
_cell.length_c   1.000
_cell.angle_alpha   90.00
_cell.angle_beta   90.00
_cell.angle_gamma   90.00
#
_symmetry.space_group_name_H-M   'P 1'
#
loop_
_entity.id
_entity.type
_entity.pdbx_description
1 polymer ?
#
loop_
_entity_poly.entity_id
_entity_poly.type
_entity_poly.pdbx_seq_one_letter_code
_entity_poly.pdbx_strand_id
1 'polypeptide(L)'
;MKVAITSGAAEGPTRLNAFDNALLEAGIGDVNLIRVSSILPRDTRIVELPELEPGSMVNCVLSRKISDRRGDLISAAIAAATSGDFGCVVENSGVNRDPEDVRREAVSMVEYMMSVRGLEIKELIVEEINHTVERCGAAVSALVYLD
;
A
#
# COMPACT_ATOMS: atom_id res chain seq x y z
N MET A 1 5.48 -0.03 17.94
CA MET A 1 5.91 0.69 16.71
C MET A 1 4.70 1.39 16.12
N LYS A 2 4.87 2.52 15.44
CA LYS A 2 3.78 3.18 14.72
C LYS A 2 3.88 2.83 13.23
N VAL A 3 2.74 2.69 12.58
CA VAL A 3 2.65 2.54 11.14
C VAL A 3 1.58 3.46 10.59
N ALA A 4 1.78 3.96 9.38
CA ALA A 4 0.77 4.69 8.65
C ALA A 4 0.43 3.94 7.37
N ILE A 5 -0.82 4.04 6.94
CA ILE A 5 -1.26 3.53 5.64
C ILE A 5 -1.61 4.73 4.76
N THR A 6 -1.23 4.70 3.50
CA THR A 6 -1.43 5.82 2.57
C THR A 6 -1.55 5.31 1.15
N SER A 7 -2.21 6.08 0.29
CA SER A 7 -2.37 5.75 -1.12
C SER A 7 -2.40 7.01 -1.99
N GLY A 8 -2.08 6.84 -3.26
CA GLY A 8 -2.07 7.90 -4.26
C GLY A 8 -2.10 7.32 -5.66
N ALA A 9 -2.70 8.03 -6.61
CA ALA A 9 -2.74 7.64 -8.00
C ALA A 9 -2.71 8.83 -8.95
N ALA A 10 -1.69 8.88 -9.80
CA ALA A 10 -1.44 10.02 -10.66
C ALA A 10 -1.01 9.63 -12.07
N GLU A 11 -1.23 10.55 -13.00
CA GLU A 11 -0.69 10.49 -14.36
C GLU A 11 0.74 11.03 -14.41
N GLY A 12 1.47 10.68 -15.46
CA GLY A 12 2.78 11.24 -15.75
C GLY A 12 3.18 11.12 -17.22
N PRO A 13 4.18 11.90 -17.67
CA PRO A 13 4.69 11.81 -19.04
C PRO A 13 5.40 10.49 -19.34
N THR A 14 5.85 9.78 -18.30
CA THR A 14 6.48 8.45 -18.38
C THR A 14 5.98 7.58 -17.23
N ARG A 15 6.21 6.27 -17.33
CA ARG A 15 5.88 5.31 -16.26
C ARG A 15 6.54 5.66 -14.92
N LEU A 16 7.77 6.19 -14.95
CA LEU A 16 8.49 6.58 -13.75
C LEU A 16 7.90 7.86 -13.15
N ASN A 17 7.59 8.85 -13.98
CA ASN A 17 6.98 10.09 -13.48
C ASN A 17 5.55 9.89 -12.97
N ALA A 18 4.77 8.99 -13.59
CA ALA A 18 3.45 8.63 -13.07
C ALA A 18 3.55 8.00 -11.68
N PHE A 19 4.51 7.09 -11.51
CA PHE A 19 4.80 6.47 -10.20
C PHE A 19 5.26 7.51 -9.16
N ASP A 20 6.19 8.39 -9.53
CA ASP A 20 6.68 9.48 -8.66
C ASP A 20 5.55 10.42 -8.22
N ASN A 21 4.69 10.85 -9.16
CA ASN A 21 3.53 11.67 -8.86
C ASN A 21 2.53 10.96 -7.94
N ALA A 22 2.33 9.64 -8.11
CA ALA A 22 1.47 8.86 -7.23
C ALA A 22 2.05 8.75 -5.81
N LEU A 23 3.38 8.71 -5.66
CA LEU A 23 4.03 8.79 -4.35
C LEU A 23 3.86 10.16 -3.70
N LEU A 24 3.94 11.25 -4.49
CA LEU A 24 3.70 12.62 -4.01
C LEU A 24 2.26 12.78 -3.51
N GLU A 25 1.27 12.29 -4.25
CA GLU A 25 -0.13 12.31 -3.80
C GLU A 25 -0.34 11.47 -2.53
N ALA A 26 0.36 10.33 -2.42
CA ALA A 26 0.37 9.50 -1.21
C ALA A 26 1.15 10.10 -0.03
N GLY A 27 1.73 11.31 -0.17
CA GLY A 27 2.50 11.96 0.89
C GLY A 27 3.86 11.31 1.21
N ILE A 28 4.34 10.43 0.33
CA ILE A 28 5.61 9.68 0.50
C ILE A 28 6.55 9.84 -0.70
N GLY A 29 6.36 10.87 -1.52
CA GLY A 29 7.16 11.14 -2.72
C GLY A 29 8.53 11.73 -2.45
N ASP A 30 8.70 12.46 -1.33
CA ASP A 30 9.95 13.14 -1.01
C ASP A 30 10.93 12.29 -0.18
N VAL A 31 10.65 11.01 0.05
CA VAL A 31 11.47 10.10 0.86
C VAL A 31 12.06 8.93 0.06
N ASN A 32 13.11 8.31 0.60
CA ASN A 32 13.71 7.12 0.03
C ASN A 32 13.04 5.86 0.60
N LEU A 33 12.16 5.25 -0.19
CA LEU A 33 11.42 4.06 0.21
C LEU A 33 12.28 2.79 0.17
N ILE A 34 12.50 2.19 1.33
CA ILE A 34 13.06 0.84 1.48
C ILE A 34 11.90 -0.15 1.54
N ARG A 35 11.78 -0.99 0.50
CA ARG A 35 10.77 -2.04 0.49
C ARG A 35 11.18 -3.17 1.44
N VAL A 36 10.33 -3.47 2.40
CA VAL A 36 10.49 -4.58 3.35
C VAL A 36 9.42 -5.65 3.13
N SER A 37 9.54 -6.75 3.86
CA SER A 37 8.56 -7.84 3.85
C SER A 37 7.36 -7.55 4.78
N SER A 38 6.42 -8.48 4.77
CA SER A 38 5.04 -8.38 5.25
C SER A 38 4.77 -8.48 6.76
N ILE A 39 5.63 -7.99 7.67
CA ILE A 39 5.46 -8.22 9.12
C ILE A 39 5.28 -6.93 9.93
N LEU A 40 4.29 -6.90 10.81
CA LEU A 40 4.11 -5.85 11.82
C LEU A 40 4.63 -6.32 13.18
N PRO A 41 5.46 -5.54 13.89
CA PRO A 41 5.84 -5.87 15.25
C PRO A 41 4.66 -5.92 16.21
N ARG A 42 4.90 -6.51 17.39
CA ARG A 42 3.95 -6.49 18.49
C ARG A 42 3.60 -5.06 18.92
N ASP A 43 2.34 -4.90 19.33
CA ASP A 43 1.77 -3.62 19.78
C ASP A 43 1.92 -2.51 18.73
N THR A 44 1.86 -2.87 17.44
CA THR A 44 1.80 -1.92 16.33
C THR A 44 0.56 -1.04 16.48
N ARG A 45 0.74 0.26 16.32
CA ARG A 45 -0.35 1.25 16.33
C ARG A 45 -0.44 1.88 14.94
N ILE A 46 -1.64 1.83 14.38
CA ILE A 46 -1.95 2.54 13.14
C ILE A 46 -2.22 4.01 13.48
N VAL A 47 -1.55 4.91 12.77
CA VAL A 47 -1.67 6.35 12.93
C VAL A 47 -1.79 7.03 11.57
N GLU A 48 -2.21 8.29 11.55
CA GLU A 48 -2.12 9.12 10.34
C GLU A 48 -0.65 9.33 9.94
N LEU A 49 -0.40 9.44 8.64
CA LEU A 49 0.93 9.69 8.10
C LEU A 49 1.43 11.07 8.56
N PRO A 50 2.52 11.16 9.34
CA PRO A 50 3.10 12.45 9.67
C PRO A 50 3.84 13.02 8.46
N GLU A 51 4.18 14.31 8.53
CA GLU A 51 5.15 14.89 7.60
C GLU A 51 6.51 14.17 7.78
N LEU A 52 7.04 13.65 6.67
CA LEU A 52 8.31 12.94 6.66
C LEU A 52 9.43 13.88 6.21
N GLU A 53 10.61 13.74 6.80
CA GLU A 53 11.77 14.53 6.42
C GLU A 53 12.21 14.17 4.98
N PRO A 54 12.31 15.13 4.06
CA PRO A 54 12.76 14.87 2.70
C PRO A 54 14.12 14.17 2.66
N GLY A 55 14.23 13.12 1.85
CA GLY A 55 15.43 12.29 1.72
C GLY A 55 15.63 11.24 2.81
N SER A 56 14.78 11.18 3.84
CA SER A 56 14.85 10.14 4.88
C SER A 56 14.66 8.73 4.28
N MET A 57 15.32 7.73 4.89
CA MET A 57 15.18 6.33 4.51
C MET A 57 14.01 5.72 5.26
N VAL A 58 12.94 5.37 4.55
CA VAL A 58 11.66 4.98 5.15
C VAL A 58 11.31 3.56 4.74
N ASN A 59 11.17 2.66 5.72
CA ASN A 59 10.73 1.30 5.46
C ASN A 59 9.24 1.26 5.11
N CYS A 60 8.86 0.50 4.08
CA CYS A 60 7.47 0.32 3.71
C CYS A 60 7.18 -1.05 3.09
N VAL A 61 5.91 -1.48 3.17
CA VAL A 61 5.32 -2.45 2.24
C VAL A 61 4.57 -1.65 1.18
N LEU A 62 4.80 -1.95 -0.10
CA LEU A 62 4.38 -1.10 -1.22
C LEU A 62 3.71 -1.93 -2.30
N SER A 63 2.41 -1.73 -2.47
CA SER A 63 1.68 -2.16 -3.65
C SER A 63 1.68 -1.05 -4.69
N ARG A 64 1.89 -1.42 -5.96
CA ARG A 64 1.78 -0.48 -7.08
C ARG A 64 1.31 -1.13 -8.36
N LYS A 65 0.63 -0.34 -9.19
CA LYS A 65 0.34 -0.68 -10.57
C LYS A 65 0.54 0.52 -11.48
N ILE A 66 1.06 0.29 -12.68
CA ILE A 66 1.33 1.35 -13.66
C ILE A 66 0.88 0.84 -15.03
N SER A 67 0.11 1.65 -15.75
CA SER A 67 -0.25 1.38 -17.14
C SER A 67 -0.06 2.63 -18.01
N ASP A 68 0.30 2.41 -19.27
CA ASP A 68 0.40 3.40 -20.35
C ASP A 68 -0.69 3.16 -21.42
N ARG A 69 -1.70 2.34 -21.08
CA ARG A 69 -2.84 2.09 -21.95
C ARG A 69 -4.03 2.89 -21.48
N ARG A 70 -4.47 3.81 -22.32
CA ARG A 70 -5.69 4.60 -22.07
C ARG A 70 -6.89 3.68 -21.83
N GLY A 71 -7.63 3.97 -20.78
CA GLY A 71 -8.84 3.23 -20.37
C GLY A 71 -8.57 2.04 -19.45
N ASP A 72 -7.30 1.66 -19.21
CA ASP A 72 -7.02 0.65 -18.18
C ASP A 72 -7.45 1.18 -16.81
N LEU A 73 -8.24 0.39 -16.09
CA LEU A 73 -8.49 0.59 -14.66
C LEU A 73 -7.37 -0.10 -13.88
N ILE A 74 -6.49 0.66 -13.24
CA ILE A 74 -5.43 0.13 -12.39
C ILE A 74 -5.81 0.28 -10.91
N SER A 75 -5.47 -0.73 -10.10
CA SER A 75 -5.74 -0.75 -8.66
C SER A 75 -4.50 -1.15 -7.88
N ALA A 76 -4.32 -0.57 -6.70
CA ALA A 76 -3.31 -0.96 -5.72
C ALA A 76 -3.92 -0.99 -4.32
N ALA A 77 -3.68 -2.07 -3.59
CA ALA A 77 -4.20 -2.27 -2.24
C ALA A 77 -3.12 -2.78 -1.28
N ILE A 78 -3.23 -2.33 -0.04
CA ILE A 78 -2.53 -2.88 1.12
C ILE A 78 -3.58 -3.31 2.13
N ALA A 79 -3.48 -4.54 2.65
CA ALA A 79 -4.23 -4.97 3.82
C ALA A 79 -3.26 -5.31 4.95
N ALA A 80 -3.56 -4.85 6.16
CA ALA A 80 -2.71 -5.07 7.33
C ALA A 80 -3.56 -5.56 8.50
N ALA A 81 -3.12 -6.62 9.17
CA ALA A 81 -3.79 -7.19 10.32
C ALA A 81 -2.84 -7.27 11.52
N THR A 82 -3.29 -6.81 12.68
CA THR A 82 -2.56 -6.87 13.95
C THR A 82 -3.05 -8.05 14.80
N SER A 83 -2.25 -8.48 15.77
CA SER A 83 -2.65 -9.50 16.76
C SER A 83 -2.12 -9.17 18.17
N GLY A 84 -2.30 -10.09 19.11
CA GLY A 84 -1.65 -10.03 20.43
C GLY A 84 -0.15 -10.29 20.44
N ASP A 85 0.39 -10.88 19.37
CA ASP A 85 1.82 -11.08 19.15
C ASP A 85 2.28 -10.17 17.99
N PHE A 86 2.56 -10.67 16.80
CA PHE A 86 2.90 -9.85 15.63
C PHE A 86 1.76 -9.79 14.61
N GLY A 87 1.86 -8.93 13.60
CA GLY A 87 0.87 -8.79 12.53
C GLY A 87 1.44 -9.06 11.14
N CYS A 88 0.57 -9.04 10.14
CA CYS A 88 0.92 -9.27 8.74
C CYS A 88 0.43 -8.12 7.85
N VAL A 89 1.13 -7.89 6.74
CA VAL A 89 0.79 -6.89 5.72
C VAL A 89 0.86 -7.54 4.34
N VAL A 90 -0.14 -7.35 3.49
CA VAL A 90 -0.16 -7.90 2.13
C VAL A 90 -0.33 -6.80 1.10
N GLU A 91 0.36 -6.95 -0.02
CA GLU A 91 0.18 -6.16 -1.24
C GLU A 91 -0.75 -6.90 -2.21
N ASN A 92 -1.70 -6.19 -2.81
CA ASN A 92 -2.45 -6.67 -3.98
C ASN A 92 -2.56 -5.56 -5.03
N SER A 93 -2.62 -5.91 -6.31
CA SER A 93 -2.82 -4.94 -7.39
C SER A 93 -3.50 -5.58 -8.60
N GLY A 94 -4.18 -4.75 -9.40
CA GLY A 94 -4.99 -5.22 -10.53
C GLY A 94 -4.92 -4.29 -11.73
N VAL A 95 -5.16 -4.84 -12.93
CA VAL A 95 -5.49 -4.08 -14.15
C VAL A 95 -6.78 -4.66 -14.69
N ASN A 96 -7.77 -3.80 -14.97
CA ASN A 96 -9.09 -4.16 -15.51
C ASN A 96 -9.78 -5.23 -14.67
N ARG A 97 -9.61 -5.14 -13.35
CA ARG A 97 -10.29 -5.96 -12.34
C ARG A 97 -11.29 -5.08 -11.59
N ASP A 98 -12.34 -5.70 -11.05
CA ASP A 98 -13.20 -5.01 -10.10
C ASP A 98 -12.35 -4.60 -8.87
N PRO A 99 -12.32 -3.30 -8.50
CA PRO A 99 -11.62 -2.86 -7.31
C PRO A 99 -12.00 -3.60 -6.03
N GLU A 100 -13.28 -3.99 -5.91
CA GLU A 100 -13.76 -4.74 -4.75
C GLU A 100 -13.17 -6.16 -4.71
N ASP A 101 -12.89 -6.77 -5.86
CA ASP A 101 -12.19 -8.05 -5.91
C ASP A 101 -10.73 -7.90 -5.45
N VAL A 102 -10.05 -6.83 -5.87
CA VAL A 102 -8.67 -6.54 -5.45
C VAL A 102 -8.60 -6.33 -3.94
N ARG A 103 -9.55 -5.56 -3.39
CA ARG A 103 -9.71 -5.33 -1.95
C ARG A 103 -9.98 -6.63 -1.19
N ARG A 104 -10.98 -7.40 -1.62
CA ARG A 104 -11.40 -8.66 -0.96
C ARG A 104 -10.29 -9.71 -0.97
N GLU A 105 -9.56 -9.84 -2.06
CA GLU A 105 -8.41 -10.75 -2.12
C GLU A 105 -7.29 -10.34 -1.16
N ALA A 106 -7.02 -9.04 -1.01
CA ALA A 106 -6.06 -8.56 -0.01
C ALA A 106 -6.49 -8.95 1.41
N VAL A 107 -7.78 -8.81 1.73
CA VAL A 107 -8.34 -9.28 3.01
C VAL A 107 -8.13 -10.79 3.18
N SER A 108 -8.54 -11.60 2.21
CA SER A 108 -8.38 -13.05 2.28
C SER A 108 -6.92 -13.49 2.43
N MET A 109 -5.98 -12.80 1.76
CA MET A 109 -4.55 -13.09 1.88
C MET A 109 -4.04 -12.80 3.28
N VAL A 110 -4.38 -11.64 3.87
CA VAL A 110 -3.92 -11.31 5.23
C VAL A 110 -4.57 -12.22 6.28
N GLU A 111 -5.85 -12.53 6.15
CA GLU A 111 -6.56 -13.48 7.02
C GLU A 111 -5.92 -14.86 6.98
N TYR A 112 -5.60 -15.36 5.78
CA TYR A 112 -4.87 -16.61 5.60
C TYR A 112 -3.50 -16.56 6.30
N MET A 113 -2.74 -15.49 6.11
CA MET A 113 -1.42 -15.33 6.73
C MET A 113 -1.48 -15.34 8.26
N MET A 114 -2.51 -14.71 8.85
CA MET A 114 -2.73 -14.72 10.29
C MET A 114 -3.15 -16.11 10.78
N SER A 115 -4.08 -16.75 10.07
CA SER A 115 -4.60 -18.08 10.41
C SER A 115 -3.52 -19.16 10.43
N VAL A 116 -2.66 -19.24 9.40
CA VAL A 116 -1.60 -20.27 9.35
C VAL A 116 -0.53 -20.08 10.44
N ARG A 117 -0.49 -18.91 11.07
CA ARG A 117 0.39 -18.58 12.21
C ARG A 117 -0.31 -18.74 13.56
N GLY A 118 -1.59 -19.11 13.58
CA GLY A 118 -2.39 -19.20 14.81
C GLY A 118 -2.60 -17.85 15.49
N LEU A 119 -2.58 -16.75 14.73
CA LEU A 119 -2.74 -15.39 15.26
C LEU A 119 -4.20 -14.96 15.18
N GLU A 120 -4.77 -14.56 16.31
CA GLU A 120 -6.09 -13.93 16.37
C GLU A 120 -6.00 -12.46 15.93
N ILE A 121 -6.78 -12.10 14.91
CA ILE A 121 -6.81 -10.74 14.36
C ILE A 121 -7.47 -9.82 15.39
N LYS A 122 -6.77 -8.76 15.79
CA LYS A 122 -7.30 -7.70 16.65
C LYS A 122 -7.87 -6.54 15.85
N GLU A 123 -7.14 -6.12 14.83
CA GLU A 123 -7.50 -5.03 13.94
C GLU A 123 -7.09 -5.41 12.53
N LEU A 124 -7.94 -5.09 11.55
CA LEU A 124 -7.66 -5.26 10.14
C LEU A 124 -8.00 -3.95 9.43
N ILE A 125 -7.03 -3.39 8.74
CA ILE A 125 -7.18 -2.19 7.91
C ILE A 125 -6.86 -2.53 6.45
N VAL A 126 -7.53 -1.84 5.53
CA VAL A 126 -7.28 -1.98 4.11
C VAL A 126 -7.36 -0.64 3.44
N GLU A 127 -6.29 -0.27 2.76
CA GLU A 127 -6.21 0.93 1.93
C GLU A 127 -6.11 0.51 0.48
N GLU A 128 -7.00 1.03 -0.35
CA GLU A 128 -7.18 0.64 -1.73
C GLU A 128 -7.40 1.89 -2.58
N ILE A 129 -6.70 1.98 -3.70
CA ILE A 129 -6.84 3.09 -4.64
C ILE A 129 -6.89 2.60 -6.08
N ASN A 130 -7.70 3.31 -6.86
CA ASN A 130 -7.96 3.03 -8.27
C ASN A 130 -7.70 4.25 -9.13
N HIS A 131 -7.32 3.99 -10.37
CA HIS A 131 -7.18 5.04 -11.38
C HIS A 131 -7.52 4.51 -12.76
N THR A 132 -8.30 5.30 -13.52
CA THR A 132 -8.54 5.01 -14.93
C THR A 132 -7.53 5.79 -15.76
N VAL A 133 -6.65 5.08 -16.45
CA VAL A 133 -5.51 5.67 -17.14
C VAL A 133 -5.97 6.53 -18.31
N GLU A 134 -5.51 7.77 -18.36
CA GLU A 134 -5.74 8.68 -19.49
C GLU A 134 -4.62 8.57 -20.54
N ARG A 135 -3.37 8.55 -20.08
CA ARG A 135 -2.16 8.45 -20.92
C ARG A 135 -1.14 7.50 -20.35
N CYS A 136 -0.66 7.76 -19.15
CA CYS A 136 0.21 6.89 -18.38
C CYS A 136 0.00 7.16 -16.90
N GLY A 137 -0.71 6.25 -16.24
CA GLY A 137 -1.13 6.37 -14.85
C GLY A 137 -0.44 5.36 -13.95
N ALA A 138 -0.30 5.72 -12.68
CA ALA A 138 0.13 4.83 -11.62
C ALA A 138 -0.86 4.90 -10.45
N ALA A 139 -1.04 3.78 -9.76
CA ALA A 139 -1.75 3.66 -8.50
C ALA A 139 -0.80 3.03 -7.48
N VAL A 140 -0.74 3.58 -6.28
CA VAL A 140 0.14 3.17 -5.19
C VAL A 140 -0.65 3.10 -3.89
N SER A 141 -0.44 2.03 -3.13
CA SER A 141 -0.88 1.91 -1.74
C SER A 141 0.30 1.38 -0.91
N ALA A 142 0.53 1.96 0.26
CA ALA A 142 1.69 1.67 1.08
C ALA A 142 1.34 1.61 2.56
N LEU A 143 2.00 0.70 3.29
CA LEU A 143 2.14 0.78 4.74
C LEU A 143 3.56 1.22 5.07
N VAL A 144 3.69 2.33 5.77
CA VAL A 144 4.93 2.97 6.16
C VAL A 144 5.22 2.68 7.62
N TYR A 145 6.45 2.24 7.92
CA TYR A 145 6.92 2.07 9.29
C TYR A 145 7.49 3.40 9.78
N LEU A 146 6.99 3.86 10.93
CA LEU A 146 7.39 5.12 11.54
C LEU A 146 8.24 4.83 12.78
N ASP A 147 9.43 5.41 12.81
CA ASP A 147 10.36 5.35 13.95
C ASP A 147 9.84 6.13 15.18
#